data_AF-A0A925CDR5-F1
#
_entry.id   AF-A0A925CDR5-F1
#
_cell.length_a   1.000
_cell.length_b   1.000
_cell.length_c   1.000
_cell.angle_alpha   90.00
_cell.angle_beta   90.00
_cell.angle_gamma   90.00
#
_symmetry.space_group_name_H-M   'P 1'
#
loop_
_entity.id
_entity.type
_entity.pdbx_description
1 polymer ?
#
loop_
_entity_poly.entity_id
_entity_poly.type
_entity_poly.pdbx_seq_one_letter_code
_entity_poly.pdbx_strand_id
1 'polypeptide(L)'
;FARPREDWEQAFEQDLKMLPEFFPEGTHPTLEMAFPDKFEEQIKNSDAIYIHGGDDHLLQYWLKQFDLPKIWDGKVVAGSSAGSDALVKHFWTCDWRHLMDGLGLIPVKFLAHFMSEYGADDPRGPVDWQKGLEELKAYGDTSLPVHALKEGEYVVIEQ
;
A
#
# COMPACT_ATOMS: atom_id res chain seq x y z
N PHE A 1 9.58 -2.79 1.85
CA PHE A 1 9.21 -4.21 2.06
C PHE A 1 8.48 -4.85 0.88
N ALA A 2 7.84 -4.10 -0.03
CA ALA A 2 7.13 -4.65 -1.19
C ALA A 2 8.03 -5.07 -2.38
N ARG A 3 9.35 -5.17 -2.21
CA ARG A 3 10.30 -5.53 -3.27
C ARG A 3 11.26 -6.60 -2.73
N PRO A 4 11.92 -7.38 -3.60
CA PRO A 4 13.05 -8.22 -3.20
C PRO A 4 14.07 -7.41 -2.41
N ARG A 5 14.71 -8.05 -1.42
CA ARG A 5 15.60 -7.36 -0.47
C ARG A 5 16.76 -6.67 -1.18
N GLU A 6 17.31 -7.32 -2.20
CA GLU A 6 18.41 -6.85 -3.03
C GLU A 6 18.13 -5.51 -3.73
N ASP A 7 16.86 -5.14 -3.90
CA ASP A 7 16.46 -3.93 -4.61
C ASP A 7 16.19 -2.73 -3.69
N TRP A 8 16.21 -2.92 -2.37
CA TRP A 8 15.73 -1.91 -1.42
C TRP A 8 16.56 -0.63 -1.44
N GLU A 9 17.88 -0.74 -1.35
CA GLU A 9 18.77 0.42 -1.34
C GLU A 9 18.67 1.21 -2.65
N GLN A 10 18.62 0.54 -3.80
CA GLN A 10 18.46 1.20 -5.10
C GLN A 10 17.09 1.90 -5.20
N ALA A 11 16.02 1.27 -4.74
CA ALA A 11 14.69 1.88 -4.70
C ALA A 11 14.70 3.13 -3.83
N PHE A 12 15.29 3.05 -2.63
CA PHE A 12 15.37 4.18 -1.72
C PHE A 12 16.19 5.34 -2.29
N GLU A 13 17.29 5.07 -3.01
CA GLU A 13 18.03 6.12 -3.72
C GLU A 13 17.20 6.83 -4.80
N GLN A 14 16.23 6.15 -5.42
CA GLN A 14 15.28 6.77 -6.35
C GLN A 14 14.27 7.62 -5.58
N ASP A 15 13.78 7.13 -4.45
CA ASP A 15 12.82 7.84 -3.61
C ASP A 15 13.42 9.14 -3.06
N LEU A 16 14.68 9.13 -2.64
CA LEU A 16 15.42 10.33 -2.21
C LEU A 16 15.50 11.40 -3.31
N LYS A 17 15.37 11.02 -4.59
CA LYS A 17 15.37 11.97 -5.72
C LYS A 17 13.96 12.43 -6.06
N MET A 18 12.97 11.55 -6.01
CA MET A 18 11.61 11.82 -6.47
C MET A 18 10.70 12.43 -5.40
N LEU A 19 10.72 11.90 -4.16
CA LEU A 19 9.80 12.34 -3.11
C LEU A 19 9.88 13.84 -2.80
N PRO A 20 11.06 14.50 -2.82
CA PRO A 20 11.14 15.94 -2.58
C PRO A 20 10.29 16.80 -3.53
N GLU A 21 9.99 16.32 -4.74
CA GLU A 21 9.14 17.03 -5.69
C GLU A 21 7.68 17.17 -5.23
N PHE A 22 7.26 16.34 -4.27
CA PHE A 22 5.90 16.31 -3.73
C PHE A 22 5.78 16.97 -2.36
N PHE A 23 6.89 17.41 -1.75
CA PHE A 23 6.85 18.02 -0.43
C PHE A 23 6.31 19.46 -0.52
N PRO A 24 5.42 19.86 0.41
CA PRO A 24 4.96 21.24 0.49
C PRO A 24 6.13 22.21 0.66
N GLU A 25 5.97 23.42 0.14
CA GLU A 25 7.00 24.46 0.26
C GLU A 25 7.42 24.67 1.73
N GLY A 26 8.74 24.72 1.97
CA GLY A 26 9.32 24.84 3.31
C GLY A 26 9.31 23.57 4.16
N THR A 27 8.82 22.44 3.63
CA THR A 27 8.85 21.14 4.32
C THR A 27 10.09 20.35 3.91
N HIS A 28 10.87 19.92 4.90
CA HIS A 28 12.11 19.15 4.68
C HIS A 28 12.13 17.92 5.58
N PRO A 29 11.40 16.85 5.23
CA PRO A 29 11.38 15.61 5.99
C PRO A 29 12.77 14.96 5.97
N THR A 30 13.13 14.31 7.09
CA THR A 30 14.24 13.35 7.08
C THR A 30 13.67 12.02 6.63
N LEU A 31 14.24 11.46 5.57
CA LEU A 31 13.82 10.17 5.03
C LEU A 31 14.75 9.07 5.55
N GLU A 32 14.16 8.01 6.09
CA GLU A 32 14.86 6.83 6.56
C GLU A 32 14.24 5.57 5.96
N MET A 33 15.07 4.70 5.41
CA MET A 33 14.61 3.40 4.91
C MET A 33 14.37 2.44 6.07
N ALA A 34 13.18 1.84 6.09
CA ALA A 34 12.82 0.83 7.08
C ALA A 34 13.61 -0.48 6.89
N PHE A 35 14.14 -1.04 7.98
CA PHE A 35 14.77 -2.36 8.03
C PHE A 35 14.07 -3.25 9.06
N PRO A 36 13.85 -4.55 8.78
CA PRO A 36 13.09 -5.43 9.68
C PRO A 36 13.63 -5.51 11.10
N ASP A 37 14.95 -5.53 11.28
CA ASP A 37 15.63 -5.63 12.58
C ASP A 37 15.58 -4.34 13.40
N LYS A 38 15.25 -3.21 12.76
CA LYS A 38 15.17 -1.88 13.39
C LYS A 38 13.78 -1.27 13.33
N PHE A 39 12.83 -1.96 12.72
CA PHE A 39 11.58 -1.37 12.28
C PHE A 39 10.83 -0.68 13.41
N GLU A 40 10.64 -1.35 14.55
CA GLU A 40 9.93 -0.77 15.70
C GLU A 40 10.61 0.49 16.25
N GLU A 41 11.95 0.53 16.28
CA GLU A 41 12.72 1.71 16.71
C GLU A 41 12.57 2.86 15.70
N GLN A 42 12.65 2.55 14.41
CA GLN A 42 12.47 3.52 13.33
C GLN A 42 11.06 4.14 13.37
N ILE A 43 10.02 3.31 13.56
CA ILE A 43 8.64 3.77 13.69
C ILE A 43 8.45 4.65 14.92
N LYS A 44 9.07 4.30 16.06
CA LYS A 44 9.01 5.13 17.26
C LYS A 44 9.54 6.54 17.00
N ASN A 45 10.62 6.65 16.22
CA ASN A 45 11.32 7.89 15.92
C ASN A 45 10.80 8.63 14.67
N SER A 46 9.78 8.11 13.98
CA SER A 46 9.19 8.75 12.80
C SER A 46 7.84 9.42 13.10
N ASP A 47 7.50 10.47 12.36
CA ASP A 47 6.17 11.10 12.41
C ASP A 47 5.18 10.42 11.45
N ALA A 48 5.71 9.89 10.34
CA ALA A 48 4.94 9.26 9.28
C ALA A 48 5.62 8.00 8.74
N ILE A 49 4.81 7.12 8.17
CA ILE A 49 5.21 5.88 7.50
C ILE A 49 4.68 5.93 6.07
N TYR A 50 5.56 5.74 5.09
CA TYR A 50 5.18 5.57 3.70
C TYR A 50 5.47 4.15 3.23
N ILE A 51 4.47 3.49 2.66
CA ILE A 51 4.54 2.11 2.18
C ILE A 51 4.38 2.10 0.66
N HIS A 52 5.47 1.78 -0.02
CA HIS A 52 5.50 1.66 -1.47
C HIS A 52 4.64 0.51 -2.00
N GLY A 53 4.20 0.67 -3.24
CA GLY A 53 3.70 -0.41 -4.07
C GLY A 53 4.78 -1.43 -4.45
N GLY A 54 4.33 -2.59 -4.92
CA GLY A 54 5.17 -3.72 -5.28
C GLY A 54 4.41 -5.02 -5.06
N ASP A 55 5.09 -6.02 -4.52
CA ASP A 55 4.51 -7.34 -4.26
C ASP A 55 3.75 -7.40 -2.92
N ASP A 56 2.46 -7.72 -3.00
CA ASP A 56 1.56 -7.87 -1.85
C ASP A 56 2.03 -8.93 -0.85
N HIS A 57 2.56 -10.06 -1.32
CA HIS A 57 2.96 -11.17 -0.48
C HIS A 57 4.19 -10.83 0.34
N LEU A 58 5.20 -10.21 -0.26
CA LEU A 58 6.39 -9.72 0.42
C LEU A 58 6.02 -8.66 1.46
N LEU A 59 5.15 -7.72 1.09
CA LEU A 59 4.72 -6.67 1.99
C LEU A 59 3.97 -7.25 3.21
N GLN A 60 2.99 -8.12 2.98
CA GLN A 60 2.28 -8.80 4.06
C GLN A 60 3.20 -9.69 4.91
N TYR A 61 4.15 -10.39 4.30
CA TYR A 61 5.10 -11.25 5.00
C TYR A 61 5.90 -10.46 6.05
N TRP A 62 6.44 -9.31 5.66
CA TRP A 62 7.23 -8.48 6.56
C TRP A 62 6.38 -7.77 7.61
N LEU A 63 5.25 -7.17 7.21
CA LEU A 63 4.41 -6.40 8.11
C LEU A 63 3.73 -7.27 9.19
N LYS A 64 3.40 -8.54 8.89
CA LYS A 64 2.82 -9.49 9.87
C LYS A 64 3.74 -9.86 11.03
N GLN A 65 5.02 -9.51 10.96
CA GLN A 65 5.98 -9.80 12.03
C GLN A 65 5.85 -8.83 13.22
N PHE A 66 5.08 -7.75 13.07
CA PHE A 66 5.01 -6.65 14.04
C PHE A 66 3.58 -6.43 14.54
N ASP A 67 3.45 -5.89 15.76
CA ASP A 67 2.18 -5.43 16.31
C ASP A 67 1.88 -4.03 15.77
N LEU A 68 1.46 -3.96 14.50
CA LEU A 68 1.25 -2.70 13.76
C LEU A 68 0.29 -1.74 14.46
N PRO A 69 -0.90 -2.16 14.96
CA PRO A 69 -1.80 -1.25 15.67
C PRO A 69 -1.12 -0.56 16.86
N LYS A 70 -0.25 -1.28 17.57
CA LYS A 70 0.50 -0.72 18.69
C LYS A 70 1.60 0.24 18.25
N ILE A 71 2.41 -0.13 17.28
CA ILE A 71 3.58 0.69 16.90
C ILE A 71 3.20 1.89 16.02
N TRP A 72 2.05 1.83 15.34
CA TRP A 72 1.53 2.94 14.52
C TRP A 72 0.53 3.84 15.24
N ASP A 73 0.29 3.61 16.54
CA ASP A 73 -0.57 4.48 17.33
C ASP A 73 -0.07 5.94 17.28
N GLY A 74 -0.97 6.84 16.90
CA GLY A 74 -0.68 8.27 16.70
C GLY A 74 0.24 8.61 15.51
N LYS A 75 0.53 7.67 14.61
CA LYS A 75 1.35 7.90 13.41
C LYS A 75 0.49 8.13 12.17
N VAL A 76 1.00 8.90 11.21
CA VAL A 76 0.41 8.98 9.87
C VAL A 76 0.96 7.85 9.02
N VAL A 77 0.08 7.02 8.46
CA VAL A 77 0.48 5.91 7.57
C VAL A 77 -0.12 6.15 6.18
N ALA A 78 0.75 6.18 5.18
CA ALA A 78 0.37 6.32 3.78
C ALA A 78 0.81 5.08 2.99
N GLY A 79 -0.10 4.49 2.24
CA GLY A 79 0.17 3.40 1.31
C GLY A 79 -0.02 3.84 -0.14
N SER A 80 0.69 3.20 -1.06
CA SER A 80 0.48 3.33 -2.51
C SER A 80 0.40 1.93 -3.13
N SER A 81 -0.58 1.68 -4.01
CA SER A 81 -0.79 0.37 -4.66
C SER A 81 -0.83 -0.77 -3.63
N ALA A 82 0.02 -1.79 -3.74
CA ALA A 82 0.17 -2.88 -2.76
C ALA A 82 0.38 -2.37 -1.31
N GLY A 83 1.00 -1.21 -1.14
CA GLY A 83 1.13 -0.53 0.15
C GLY A 83 -0.21 -0.24 0.82
N SER A 84 -1.21 0.14 0.03
CA SER A 84 -2.58 0.35 0.49
C SER A 84 -3.33 -0.96 0.68
N ASP A 85 -3.11 -1.94 -0.20
CA ASP A 85 -3.70 -3.28 -0.10
C ASP A 85 -3.38 -3.95 1.26
N ALA A 86 -2.16 -3.77 1.77
CA ALA A 86 -1.78 -4.27 3.08
C ALA A 86 -2.57 -3.62 4.24
N LEU A 87 -3.00 -2.36 4.12
CA LEU A 87 -3.68 -1.65 5.22
C LEU A 87 -5.15 -2.06 5.38
N VAL A 88 -5.80 -2.41 4.28
CA VAL A 88 -7.25 -2.61 4.22
C VAL A 88 -7.69 -3.98 4.70
N LYS A 89 -9.01 -4.17 4.83
CA LYS A 89 -9.59 -5.46 5.21
C LYS A 89 -9.54 -6.45 4.06
N HIS A 90 -9.98 -6.02 2.89
CA HIS A 90 -10.02 -6.84 1.68
C HIS A 90 -9.57 -6.02 0.47
N PHE A 91 -8.91 -6.66 -0.49
CA PHE A 91 -8.52 -6.02 -1.74
C PHE A 91 -8.59 -6.99 -2.91
N TRP A 92 -8.49 -6.43 -4.11
CA TRP A 92 -8.41 -7.19 -5.35
C TRP A 92 -7.10 -6.86 -6.06
N THR A 93 -6.32 -7.90 -6.32
CA THR A 93 -4.99 -7.79 -6.92
C THR A 93 -5.08 -7.55 -8.42
N CYS A 94 -4.48 -6.47 -8.92
CA CYS A 94 -4.45 -6.20 -10.36
C CYS A 94 -3.58 -7.21 -11.11
N ASP A 95 -2.44 -7.58 -10.53
CA ASP A 95 -1.55 -8.57 -11.12
C ASP A 95 -2.19 -9.94 -11.16
N TRP A 96 -2.66 -10.46 -10.01
CA TRP A 96 -3.14 -11.84 -9.92
C TRP A 96 -4.61 -11.99 -10.29
N ARG A 97 -5.37 -10.89 -10.41
CA ARG A 97 -6.81 -10.86 -10.67
C ARG A 97 -7.59 -11.65 -9.62
N HIS A 98 -7.11 -11.62 -8.38
CA HIS A 98 -7.61 -12.41 -7.27
C HIS A 98 -7.95 -11.53 -6.07
N LEU A 99 -8.94 -11.98 -5.31
CA LEU A 99 -9.32 -11.40 -4.03
C LEU A 99 -8.38 -11.86 -2.92
N MET A 100 -8.00 -10.94 -2.05
CA MET A 100 -7.14 -11.21 -0.91
C MET A 100 -7.57 -10.42 0.32
N ASP A 101 -7.21 -10.94 1.49
CA ASP A 101 -7.31 -10.22 2.76
C ASP A 101 -6.02 -9.42 2.99
N GLY A 102 -6.19 -8.15 3.36
CA GLY A 102 -5.10 -7.32 3.88
C GLY A 102 -4.86 -7.58 5.37
N LEU A 103 -4.11 -6.70 6.02
CA LEU A 103 -3.88 -6.79 7.47
C LEU A 103 -5.06 -6.30 8.29
N GLY A 104 -6.04 -5.66 7.65
CA GLY A 104 -7.29 -5.23 8.30
C GLY A 104 -7.11 -4.13 9.34
N LEU A 105 -6.14 -3.24 9.11
CA LEU A 105 -5.86 -2.09 9.98
C LEU A 105 -6.89 -0.98 9.79
N ILE A 106 -7.54 -0.93 8.62
CA ILE A 106 -8.72 -0.11 8.36
C ILE A 106 -9.86 -0.97 7.80
N PRO A 107 -11.12 -0.72 8.22
CA PRO A 107 -12.28 -1.53 7.84
C PRO A 107 -12.85 -1.09 6.49
N VAL A 108 -12.04 -1.16 5.43
CA VAL A 108 -12.46 -0.82 4.06
C VAL A 108 -12.03 -1.91 3.09
N LYS A 109 -12.58 -1.86 1.87
CA LYS A 109 -12.08 -2.63 0.74
C LYS A 109 -11.40 -1.72 -0.27
N PHE A 110 -10.38 -2.23 -0.96
CA PHE A 110 -9.60 -1.41 -1.90
C PHE A 110 -9.32 -2.10 -3.23
N LEU A 111 -9.32 -1.31 -4.30
CA LEU A 111 -8.92 -1.69 -5.64
C LEU A 111 -8.00 -0.61 -6.19
N ALA A 112 -6.71 -0.92 -6.28
CA ALA A 112 -5.70 -0.04 -6.84
C ALA A 112 -5.85 0.12 -8.36
N HIS A 113 -5.28 1.20 -8.90
CA HIS A 113 -5.12 1.42 -10.35
C HIS A 113 -6.44 1.39 -11.14
N PHE A 114 -7.57 1.67 -10.50
CA PHE A 114 -8.89 1.46 -11.09
C PHE A 114 -9.04 2.23 -12.41
N MET A 115 -9.48 1.52 -13.45
CA MET A 115 -9.67 2.08 -14.81
C MET A 115 -8.40 2.71 -15.41
N SER A 116 -7.20 2.23 -15.04
CA SER A 116 -5.95 2.63 -15.69
C SER A 116 -5.50 1.63 -16.76
N GLU A 117 -4.40 1.96 -17.43
CA GLU A 117 -3.71 1.07 -18.40
C GLU A 117 -2.83 0.01 -17.69
N TYR A 118 -2.85 -0.05 -16.36
CA TYR A 118 -2.09 -1.03 -15.60
C TYR A 118 -2.51 -2.45 -16.00
N GLY A 119 -1.53 -3.28 -16.38
CA GLY A 119 -1.78 -4.65 -16.82
C GLY A 119 -2.34 -4.79 -18.25
N ALA A 120 -2.38 -3.71 -19.05
CA ALA A 120 -2.85 -3.77 -20.44
C ALA A 120 -2.04 -4.77 -21.30
N ASP A 121 -0.73 -4.85 -21.06
CA ASP A 121 0.21 -5.75 -21.76
C ASP A 121 0.45 -7.08 -21.01
N ASP A 122 -0.33 -7.37 -19.97
CA ASP A 122 -0.13 -8.58 -19.18
C ASP A 122 -0.45 -9.84 -20.02
N PRO A 123 0.36 -10.92 -19.93
CA PRO A 123 0.17 -12.13 -20.75
C PRO A 123 -1.17 -12.85 -20.52
N ARG A 124 -1.89 -12.54 -19.44
CA ARG A 124 -3.22 -13.10 -19.14
C ARG A 124 -4.36 -12.25 -19.73
N GLY A 125 -4.04 -11.15 -20.42
CA GLY A 125 -4.98 -10.20 -21.03
C GLY A 125 -5.25 -8.97 -20.16
N PRO A 126 -5.89 -7.93 -20.70
CA PRO A 126 -6.15 -6.70 -19.96
C PRO A 126 -7.03 -6.94 -18.73
N VAL A 127 -6.92 -6.05 -17.75
CA VAL A 127 -7.73 -6.10 -16.52
C VAL A 127 -9.19 -5.74 -16.82
N ASP A 128 -10.12 -6.61 -16.43
CA ASP A 128 -11.55 -6.29 -16.39
C ASP A 128 -11.88 -5.59 -15.05
N TRP A 129 -11.72 -4.27 -15.06
CA TRP A 129 -11.90 -3.43 -13.87
C TRP A 129 -13.29 -3.54 -13.25
N GLN A 130 -14.33 -3.64 -14.08
CA GLN A 130 -15.70 -3.70 -13.58
C GLN A 130 -15.97 -5.05 -12.91
N LYS A 131 -15.48 -6.14 -13.50
CA LYS A 131 -15.53 -7.45 -12.88
C LYS A 131 -14.78 -7.48 -11.55
N GLY A 132 -13.55 -6.95 -11.50
CA GLY A 132 -12.77 -6.89 -10.26
C GLY A 132 -13.48 -6.11 -9.15
N LEU A 133 -14.10 -4.98 -9.50
CA LEU A 133 -14.91 -4.20 -8.56
C LEU A 133 -16.14 -4.97 -8.04
N GLU A 134 -16.84 -5.69 -8.91
CA GLU A 134 -18.01 -6.49 -8.54
C GLU A 134 -17.63 -7.68 -7.64
N GLU A 135 -16.53 -8.37 -7.98
CA GLU A 135 -15.95 -9.43 -7.16
C GLU A 135 -15.57 -8.92 -5.77
N LEU A 136 -14.90 -7.76 -5.69
CA LEU A 136 -14.51 -7.16 -4.42
C LEU A 136 -15.71 -6.74 -3.56
N LYS A 137 -16.74 -6.17 -4.18
CA LYS A 137 -18.00 -5.84 -3.48
C LYS A 137 -18.63 -7.07 -2.83
N ALA A 138 -18.61 -8.21 -3.53
CA ALA A 138 -19.19 -9.46 -3.05
C ALA A 138 -18.31 -10.26 -2.07
N TYR A 139 -17.03 -9.94 -1.96
CA TYR A 139 -16.06 -10.70 -1.15
C TYR A 139 -16.06 -10.29 0.34
N GLY A 140 -15.97 -11.26 1.25
CA GLY A 140 -15.83 -10.99 2.68
C GLY A 140 -17.02 -10.21 3.27
N ASP A 141 -16.73 -9.20 4.09
CA ASP A 141 -17.76 -8.35 4.70
C ASP A 141 -18.34 -7.36 3.67
N THR A 142 -19.54 -7.64 3.18
CA THR A 142 -20.23 -6.85 2.15
C THR A 142 -20.77 -5.51 2.67
N SER A 143 -20.67 -5.22 3.97
CA SER A 143 -21.07 -3.93 4.53
C SER A 143 -19.97 -2.87 4.46
N LEU A 144 -18.72 -3.28 4.24
CA LEU A 144 -17.58 -2.36 4.21
C LEU A 144 -17.60 -1.47 2.96
N PRO A 145 -17.20 -0.18 3.08
CA PRO A 145 -17.05 0.70 1.94
C PRO A 145 -15.94 0.20 1.00
N VAL A 146 -16.16 0.40 -0.30
CA VAL A 146 -15.19 0.03 -1.35
C VAL A 146 -14.60 1.29 -1.95
N HIS A 147 -13.26 1.39 -1.90
CA HIS A 147 -12.50 2.44 -2.56
C HIS A 147 -11.80 1.85 -3.79
N ALA A 148 -12.34 2.13 -4.97
CA ALA A 148 -11.70 1.83 -6.25
C ALA A 148 -11.11 3.14 -6.79
N LEU A 149 -9.81 3.34 -6.58
CA LEU A 149 -9.16 4.63 -6.85
C LEU A 149 -8.41 4.59 -8.16
N LYS A 150 -8.59 5.64 -8.97
CA LYS A 150 -7.80 5.85 -10.20
C LYS A 150 -6.38 6.29 -9.86
N GLU A 151 -5.49 6.22 -10.83
CA GLU A 151 -4.13 6.74 -10.68
C GLU A 151 -4.14 8.22 -10.25
N GLY A 152 -3.36 8.54 -9.22
CA GLY A 152 -3.29 9.88 -8.63
C GLY A 152 -4.41 10.24 -7.66
N GLU A 153 -5.44 9.40 -7.52
CA GLU A 153 -6.47 9.58 -6.48
C GLU A 153 -5.99 8.98 -5.15
N TYR A 154 -6.42 9.59 -4.04
CA TYR A 154 -6.18 9.10 -2.69
C TYR A 154 -7.40 9.32 -1.81
N VAL A 155 -7.45 8.59 -0.70
CA VAL A 155 -8.44 8.79 0.38
C VAL A 155 -7.69 8.96 1.70
N VAL A 156 -8.19 9.85 2.54
CA VAL A 156 -7.71 10.02 3.92
C VAL A 156 -8.75 9.40 4.86
N ILE A 157 -8.29 8.54 5.75
CA ILE A 157 -9.13 7.86 6.74
C ILE A 157 -8.58 8.22 8.12
N GLU A 158 -9.41 8.85 8.94
CA GLU A 158 -9.10 9.19 10.33
C GLU A 158 -9.65 8.08 11.23
N GLN A 159 -8.83 7.61 12.19
CA GLN A 159 -9.17 6.60 13.19
C GLN A 159 -9.14 7.18 14.60
#